data_AF-A0A7C1HDH7-F1
#
_entry.id   AF-A0A7C1HDH7-F1
#
_cell.length_a   1.000
_cell.length_b   1.000
_cell.length_c   1.000
_cell.angle_alpha   90.00
_cell.angle_beta   90.00
_cell.angle_gamma   90.00
#
_symmetry.space_group_name_H-M   'P 1'
#
loop_
_entity.id
_entity.type
_entity.pdbx_description
1 polymer ?
#
loop_
_entity_poly.entity_id
_entity_poly.type
_entity_poly.pdbx_seq_one_letter_code
_entity_poly.pdbx_strand_id
1 'polypeptide(L)' 'MKIDDIIKAVQNNKIRITDHADEESHSDDLTFDEVFSSVLKGEIIEDYPKDKD' A
#
# COMPACT_ATOMS: atom_id res chain seq x y z
N MET A 1 11.79 -5.95 -13.34
CA MET A 1 11.69 -5.16 -12.10
C MET A 1 12.37 -5.94 -10.99
N LYS A 2 13.35 -5.37 -10.29
CA LYS A 2 13.98 -6.01 -9.12
C LYS A 2 13.36 -5.45 -7.84
N ILE A 3 13.26 -6.26 -6.79
CA ILE A 3 12.71 -5.82 -5.51
C ILE A 3 13.45 -4.61 -4.93
N ASP A 4 14.79 -4.59 -5.08
CA ASP A 4 15.61 -3.45 -4.65
C ASP A 4 15.23 -2.13 -5.34
N ASP A 5 14.79 -2.19 -6.60
CA ASP A 5 14.36 -1.00 -7.34
C ASP A 5 13.00 -0.50 -6.83
N ILE A 6 12.11 -1.42 -6.42
CA ILE A 6 10.81 -1.09 -5.82
C ILE A 6 11.02 -0.44 -4.46
N ILE A 7 11.87 -1.04 -3.60
CA ILE A 7 12.20 -0.49 -2.28
C ILE A 7 12.77 0.92 -2.42
N LYS A 8 13.71 1.13 -3.35
CA LYS A 8 14.27 2.47 -3.63
C LYS A 8 13.23 3.44 -4.14
N ALA A 9 12.27 3.01 -4.96
CA ALA A 9 11.21 3.89 -5.45
C ALA A 9 10.30 4.36 -4.31
N VAL A 10 9.86 3.43 -3.45
CA VAL A 10 9.04 3.74 -2.27
C VAL A 10 9.76 4.69 -1.32
N GLN A 11 11.04 4.42 -1.00
CA GLN A 11 11.86 5.28 -0.14
C GLN A 11 12.08 6.70 -0.72
N ASN A 12 12.03 6.85 -2.05
CA ASN A 12 12.15 8.15 -2.72
C ASN A 12 10.79 8.81 -3.02
N ASN A 13 9.72 8.35 -2.36
CA ASN A 13 8.35 8.84 -2.55
C ASN A 13 7.87 8.80 -4.02
N LYS A 14 8.35 7.83 -4.81
CA LYS A 14 7.94 7.60 -6.19
C LYS A 14 6.73 6.67 -6.23
N ILE A 15 5.60 7.17 -5.76
CA ILE A 15 4.40 6.38 -5.50
C ILE A 15 3.21 7.00 -6.25
N ARG A 16 2.33 6.15 -6.77
CA ARG A 16 1.08 6.53 -7.42
C ARG A 16 -0.04 5.67 -6.85
N ILE A 17 -1.04 6.33 -6.29
CA ILE A 17 -2.27 5.67 -5.82
C ILE A 17 -3.24 5.62 -7.00
N THR A 18 -3.85 4.46 -7.22
CA THR A 18 -4.92 4.27 -8.22
C THR A 18 -6.27 4.62 -7.62
N ASP A 19 -7.23 5.03 -8.44
CA ASP A 19 -8.60 5.32 -7.99
C ASP A 19 -9.19 4.16 -7.17
N HIS A 20 -8.98 2.91 -7.61
CA HIS A 20 -9.42 1.74 -6.84
C HIS A 20 -8.77 1.61 -5.47
N ALA A 21 -7.48 1.92 -5.34
CA ALA A 21 -6.77 1.83 -4.06
C ALA A 21 -7.17 2.96 -3.09
N ASP A 22 -7.62 4.10 -3.63
CA ASP A 22 -8.23 5.19 -2.86
C ASP A 22 -9.62 4.75 -2.32
N GLU A 23 -10.45 4.14 -3.17
CA GLU A 23 -11.74 3.58 -2.78
C GLU A 23 -11.62 2.48 -1.72
N GLU A 24 -10.66 1.56 -1.87
CA GLU A 24 -10.36 0.51 -0.88
C GLU A 24 -9.91 1.12 0.45
N SER A 25 -8.91 2.01 0.42
CA SER A 25 -8.42 2.66 1.65
C SER A 25 -9.54 3.38 2.40
N HIS A 26 -10.46 4.03 1.69
CA HIS A 26 -11.64 4.64 2.27
C HIS A 26 -12.64 3.63 2.84
N SER A 27 -12.85 2.50 2.17
CA SER A 27 -13.78 1.46 2.59
C SER A 27 -13.29 0.73 3.85
N ASP A 28 -11.97 0.59 3.98
CA ASP A 28 -11.31 -0.09 5.10
C ASP A 28 -10.93 0.87 6.25
N ASP A 29 -11.32 2.14 6.16
CA ASP A 29 -11.01 3.21 7.13
C ASP A 29 -9.49 3.34 7.40
N LEU A 30 -8.69 3.19 6.34
CA LEU A 30 -7.24 3.30 6.35
C LEU A 30 -6.78 4.64 5.78
N THR A 31 -5.90 5.32 6.51
CA THR A 31 -5.22 6.51 5.96
C THR A 31 -4.00 6.11 5.13
N PHE A 32 -3.66 6.92 4.11
CA PHE A 32 -2.43 6.67 3.35
C PHE A 32 -1.16 6.71 4.21
N ASP A 33 -1.13 7.52 5.26
CA ASP A 33 0.00 7.54 6.19
C ASP A 33 0.17 6.20 6.91
N GLU A 34 -0.94 5.55 7.31
CA GLU A 34 -0.91 4.20 7.90
C GLU A 34 -0.45 3.15 6.90
N VAL A 35 -0.95 3.20 5.65
CA VAL A 35 -0.50 2.31 4.57
C VAL A 35 1.00 2.49 4.32
N PHE A 36 1.48 3.73 4.16
CA PHE A 36 2.90 4.01 3.92
C PHE A 36 3.78 3.56 5.09
N SER A 37 3.37 3.84 6.33
CA SER A 37 4.11 3.42 7.52
C SER A 37 4.25 1.90 7.58
N SER A 38 3.17 1.18 7.27
CA SER A 38 3.12 -0.28 7.32
C SER A 38 3.97 -0.92 6.22
N VAL A 39 3.95 -0.37 5.01
CA VAL A 39 4.83 -0.79 3.90
C VAL A 39 6.30 -0.66 4.28
N LEU A 40 6.68 0.41 4.98
CA LEU A 40 8.07 0.63 5.41
C LEU A 40 8.50 -0.31 6.56
N LYS A 41 7.56 -0.74 7.40
CA LYS A 41 7.82 -1.65 8.53
C LYS A 41 7.67 -3.13 8.17
N GLY A 42 6.98 -3.43 7.07
CA GLY A 42 6.60 -4.80 6.71
C GLY A 42 5.44 -5.35 7.53
N GLU A 43 4.49 -4.47 7.92
CA GLU A 43 3.30 -4.83 8.69
C GLU A 43 2.12 -5.13 7.75
N ILE A 44 1.34 -6.16 8.07
CA ILE A 44 0.05 -6.46 7.41
C ILE A 44 -1.04 -5.75 8.22
N ILE A 45 -1.76 -4.82 7.60
CA ILE A 45 -2.80 -4.01 8.24
C ILE A 45 -4.22 -4.44 7.89
N GLU A 46 -4.39 -5.15 6.78
CA GLU A 46 -5.65 -5.77 6.39
C GLU A 46 -5.37 -7.08 5.65
N ASP A 47 -6.28 -8.05 5.79
CA ASP A 47 -6.19 -9.35 5.12
C ASP A 47 -7.54 -9.65 4.46
N TYR A 48 -7.50 -9.86 3.15
CA TYR A 48 -8.69 -10.09 2.32
C TYR A 48 -8.77 -11.56 1.84
N PRO A 49 -8.90 -12.55 2.74
CA PRO A 49 -8.77 -13.97 2.39
C PRO A 49 -9.90 -14.49 1.49
N LYS A 50 -10.95 -13.69 1.30
CA LYS A 50 -12.12 -14.02 0.46
C LYS A 50 -12.30 -13.07 -0.71
N ASP A 51 -11.47 -12.05 -0.80
CA ASP A 51 -11.58 -11.11 -1.89
C ASP A 51 -10.98 -11.71 -3.15
N LYS A 52 -11.68 -11.45 -4.25
CA LYS A 52 -11.45 -12.06 -5.55
C LYS A 52 -11.60 -10.95 -6.57
N ASP A 53 -10.60 -10.09 -6.64
CA ASP A 53 -10.40 -9.22 -7.80
C ASP A 53 -10.51 -9.99 -9.13
#